data_AF-A0A1N6KTC0-F1
#
_entry.id   AF-A0A1N6KTC0-F1
#
_cell.length_a   1.000
_cell.length_b   1.000
_cell.length_c   1.000
_cell.angle_alpha   90.00
_cell.angle_beta   90.00
_cell.angle_gamma   90.00
#
_symmetry.space_group_name_H-M   'P 1'
#
loop_
_entity.id
_entity.type
_entity.pdbx_description
1 polymer ?
#
loop_
_entity_poly.entity_id
_entity_poly.type
_entity_poly.pdbx_seq_one_letter_code
_entity_poly.pdbx_strand_id
1 'polypeptide(L)'
;MTRDPDHSAAPPAEATQAFPLDPAQHRALADARRAASDELGAVAHLIAAHTLDAYASCSAEASVANLCDVATGYFMKGDHDIAASWYQLVLTLDPNVAIACQNLAAIHADAGRTAKADAYRERAYRIQRVFVEQAPGHLRRVLVLCAARASGNVPFDALLPGAINCRIKYAIDYAADSEDAQLPPFDLVFNAIGEPDVAAPLARRLARFVAHLGSHAPRPLLNPPVAIERTARDRIPQLLGDLHDVQVAHCIRVDTPLASPATLAGLLADRGLTLPLLARPAATHGGEGLALCESVAALETRLRESHGPQYLTAFRDYRSADGHYRKYRMIFVDREPFPYHLAISRHWMVHYFSAEMEDHAWKLDEERRFLQDPAAALGERALRAIAAIGRRLDLDYGGIDFTVLPDGQVFVFEANATMLAHYERRSGALAHKNPFVQHIVDAFERLMKRRTAA
;
A
#
# COMPACT_ATOMS: atom_id res chain seq x y z
N MET A 1 -5.87 -28.70 35.98
CA MET A 1 -7.26 -29.08 35.65
C MET A 1 -7.35 -29.22 34.15
N THR A 2 -7.60 -30.45 33.74
CA THR A 2 -7.62 -30.99 32.39
C THR A 2 -8.67 -30.31 31.51
N ARG A 3 -8.30 -29.94 30.28
CA ARG A 3 -9.26 -29.68 29.19
C ARG A 3 -9.03 -30.74 28.14
N ASP A 4 -10.04 -31.58 27.97
CA ASP A 4 -10.17 -32.53 26.86
C ASP A 4 -10.36 -31.80 25.52
N PRO A 5 -10.03 -32.47 24.41
CA PRO A 5 -10.07 -31.93 23.06
C PRO A 5 -11.42 -32.19 22.36
N ASP A 6 -11.56 -31.54 21.22
CA ASP A 6 -12.46 -31.84 20.11
C ASP A 6 -13.83 -31.14 20.06
N HIS A 7 -13.87 -30.09 19.24
CA HIS A 7 -14.99 -29.84 18.34
C HIS A 7 -14.46 -29.08 17.11
N SER A 8 -14.16 -29.84 16.05
CA SER A 8 -14.15 -29.37 14.67
C SER A 8 -15.54 -28.84 14.30
N ALA A 9 -15.82 -27.58 14.61
CA ALA A 9 -16.96 -26.86 14.07
C ALA A 9 -16.57 -26.27 12.70
N ALA A 10 -17.26 -26.70 11.65
CA ALA A 10 -17.25 -25.98 10.38
C ALA A 10 -17.64 -24.51 10.64
N PRO A 11 -17.01 -23.53 9.97
CA PRO A 11 -17.32 -22.13 10.23
C PRO A 11 -18.79 -21.84 9.85
N PRO A 12 -19.52 -21.04 10.65
CA PRO A 12 -20.91 -20.73 10.37
C PRO A 12 -21.03 -20.02 9.02
N ALA A 13 -21.95 -20.50 8.18
CA ALA A 13 -22.38 -19.80 6.98
C ALA A 13 -23.23 -18.60 7.42
N GLU A 14 -22.58 -17.45 7.66
CA GLU A 14 -23.30 -16.19 7.81
C GLU A 14 -23.87 -15.77 6.46
N ALA A 15 -25.17 -15.94 6.32
CA ALA A 15 -25.96 -15.38 5.23
C ALA A 15 -25.96 -13.86 5.37
N THR A 16 -25.17 -13.17 4.56
CA THR A 16 -25.56 -11.81 4.14
C THR A 16 -26.97 -11.97 3.58
N GLN A 17 -27.96 -11.27 4.15
CA GLN A 17 -29.35 -11.45 3.72
C GLN A 17 -29.42 -11.01 2.25
N ALA A 18 -29.53 -11.98 1.34
CA ALA A 18 -29.57 -11.72 -0.08
C ALA A 18 -30.86 -10.94 -0.39
N PHE A 19 -30.73 -9.87 -1.17
CA PHE A 19 -31.90 -9.15 -1.62
C PHE A 19 -32.76 -10.04 -2.52
N PRO A 20 -34.10 -9.88 -2.48
CA PRO A 20 -34.99 -10.69 -3.30
C PRO A 20 -34.78 -10.42 -4.79
N LEU A 21 -35.04 -11.41 -5.64
CA LEU A 21 -35.00 -11.25 -7.09
C LEU A 21 -36.33 -10.78 -7.69
N ASP A 22 -37.34 -10.57 -6.84
CA ASP A 22 -38.68 -10.15 -7.24
C ASP A 22 -38.81 -8.62 -7.20
N PRO A 23 -39.06 -7.95 -8.34
CA PRO A 23 -39.28 -6.50 -8.39
C PRO A 23 -40.39 -6.02 -7.46
N ALA A 24 -41.46 -6.80 -7.28
CA ALA A 24 -42.59 -6.40 -6.44
C ALA A 24 -42.20 -6.29 -4.96
N GLN A 25 -41.33 -7.19 -4.49
CA GLN A 25 -40.79 -7.12 -3.12
C GLN A 25 -39.90 -5.90 -2.94
N HIS A 26 -39.09 -5.54 -3.94
CA HIS A 26 -38.32 -4.31 -3.91
C HIS A 26 -39.21 -3.06 -3.84
N ARG A 27 -40.33 -3.00 -4.57
CA ARG A 27 -41.28 -1.88 -4.45
C ARG A 27 -41.92 -1.80 -3.05
N ALA A 28 -42.31 -2.94 -2.48
CA ALA A 28 -42.84 -2.98 -1.11
C ALA A 28 -41.79 -2.54 -0.06
N LEU A 29 -40.53 -2.95 -0.22
CA LEU A 29 -39.42 -2.49 0.61
C LEU A 29 -39.20 -0.98 0.45
N ALA A 30 -39.32 -0.44 -0.75
CA ALA A 30 -39.21 1.01 -0.97
C ALA A 30 -40.30 1.78 -0.22
N ASP A 31 -41.56 1.33 -0.27
CA ASP A 31 -42.66 1.96 0.47
C ASP A 31 -42.45 1.90 1.99
N ALA A 32 -41.95 0.76 2.49
CA ALA A 32 -41.60 0.61 3.90
C ALA A 32 -40.46 1.56 4.32
N ARG A 33 -39.44 1.75 3.47
CA ARG A 33 -38.34 2.71 3.73
C ARG A 33 -38.84 4.15 3.76
N ARG A 34 -39.73 4.54 2.83
CA ARG A 34 -40.38 5.86 2.88
C ARG A 34 -41.20 6.07 4.14
N ALA A 35 -41.98 5.07 4.56
CA ALA A 35 -42.74 5.14 5.81
C ALA A 35 -41.83 5.33 7.04
N ALA A 36 -40.59 4.85 6.97
CA ALA A 36 -39.55 5.06 7.98
C ALA A 36 -38.71 6.34 7.76
N SER A 37 -39.07 7.22 6.81
CA SER A 37 -38.31 8.43 6.43
C SER A 37 -36.90 8.16 5.91
N ASP A 38 -36.64 6.98 5.36
CA ASP A 38 -35.39 6.60 4.67
C ASP A 38 -35.58 6.70 3.15
N GLU A 39 -35.58 7.93 2.62
CA GLU A 39 -35.77 8.15 1.17
C GLU A 39 -34.62 7.57 0.35
N LEU A 40 -33.39 7.56 0.88
CA LEU A 40 -32.23 6.98 0.21
C LEU A 40 -32.43 5.47 0.00
N GLY A 41 -32.83 4.76 1.05
CA GLY A 41 -33.17 3.34 0.98
C GLY A 41 -34.34 3.07 0.04
N ALA A 42 -35.36 3.94 0.04
CA ALA A 42 -36.48 3.82 -0.88
C ALA A 42 -36.05 3.91 -2.35
N VAL A 43 -35.25 4.93 -2.70
CA VAL A 43 -34.71 5.10 -4.05
C VAL A 43 -33.83 3.92 -4.45
N ALA A 44 -32.97 3.42 -3.56
CA ALA A 44 -32.15 2.24 -3.82
C ALA A 44 -33.00 1.01 -4.19
N HIS A 45 -34.07 0.73 -3.44
CA HIS A 45 -34.97 -0.37 -3.75
C HIS A 45 -35.78 -0.16 -5.05
N LEU A 46 -36.15 1.07 -5.39
CA LEU A 46 -36.81 1.36 -6.67
C LEU A 46 -35.88 1.16 -7.87
N ILE A 47 -34.61 1.56 -7.76
CA ILE A 47 -33.59 1.29 -8.78
C ILE A 47 -33.44 -0.22 -8.98
N ALA A 48 -33.41 -0.99 -7.90
CA ALA A 48 -33.34 -2.45 -7.97
C ALA A 48 -34.58 -3.07 -8.63
N ALA A 49 -35.79 -2.63 -8.28
CA ALA A 49 -37.02 -3.09 -8.93
C ALA A 49 -37.00 -2.83 -10.44
N HIS A 50 -36.66 -1.60 -10.84
CA HIS A 50 -36.57 -1.22 -12.25
C HIS A 50 -35.51 -2.03 -13.01
N THR A 51 -34.35 -2.25 -12.39
CA THR A 51 -33.28 -3.09 -12.96
C THR A 51 -33.76 -4.53 -13.16
N LEU A 52 -34.40 -5.11 -12.15
CA LEU A 52 -34.94 -6.48 -12.22
C LEU A 52 -36.03 -6.62 -13.30
N ASP A 53 -36.94 -5.64 -13.44
CA ASP A 53 -37.94 -5.63 -14.51
C ASP A 53 -37.28 -5.61 -15.89
N ALA A 54 -36.23 -4.79 -16.08
CA ALA A 54 -35.50 -4.68 -17.34
C ALA A 54 -34.81 -6.00 -17.71
N TYR A 55 -34.22 -6.70 -16.73
CA TYR A 55 -33.62 -8.03 -16.93
C TYR A 55 -34.68 -9.10 -17.21
N ALA A 56 -35.79 -9.10 -16.46
CA ALA A 56 -36.89 -10.06 -16.65
C ALA A 56 -37.58 -9.92 -18.01
N SER A 57 -37.63 -8.71 -18.56
CA SER A 57 -38.19 -8.42 -19.89
C SER A 57 -37.18 -8.55 -21.04
N CYS A 58 -35.92 -8.93 -20.74
CA CYS A 58 -34.82 -8.97 -21.71
C CYS A 58 -34.67 -7.66 -22.50
N SER A 59 -34.85 -6.52 -21.82
CA SER A 59 -34.68 -5.19 -22.42
C SER A 59 -33.25 -5.02 -22.96
N ALA A 60 -33.11 -4.42 -24.14
CA ALA A 60 -31.81 -4.08 -24.71
C ALA A 60 -31.03 -3.05 -23.86
N GLU A 61 -31.73 -2.32 -22.99
CA GLU A 61 -31.14 -1.33 -22.06
C GLU A 61 -30.87 -1.90 -20.67
N ALA A 62 -31.11 -3.20 -20.45
CA ALA A 62 -30.89 -3.85 -19.16
C ALA A 62 -29.42 -3.71 -18.72
N SER A 63 -29.20 -2.99 -17.63
CA SER A 63 -27.86 -2.68 -17.11
C SER A 63 -27.88 -2.66 -15.59
N VAL A 64 -26.85 -3.25 -14.98
CA VAL A 64 -26.65 -3.21 -13.54
C VAL A 64 -25.89 -1.96 -13.08
N ALA A 65 -25.53 -1.05 -13.98
CA ALA A 65 -24.70 0.12 -13.67
C ALA A 65 -25.27 0.96 -12.51
N ASN A 66 -26.53 1.39 -12.61
CA ASN A 66 -27.18 2.19 -11.56
C ASN A 66 -27.28 1.44 -10.23
N LEU A 67 -27.51 0.12 -10.27
CA LEU A 67 -27.55 -0.71 -9.06
C LEU A 67 -26.16 -0.85 -8.43
N CYS A 68 -25.11 -0.90 -9.25
CA CYS A 68 -23.73 -0.89 -8.80
C CYS A 68 -23.33 0.47 -8.19
N ASP A 69 -23.86 1.57 -8.72
CA ASP A 69 -23.67 2.92 -8.14
C ASP A 69 -24.35 3.03 -6.76
N VAL A 70 -25.55 2.45 -6.60
CA VAL A 70 -26.21 2.32 -5.28
C VAL A 70 -25.31 1.57 -4.31
N ALA A 71 -24.79 0.41 -4.70
CA ALA A 71 -23.88 -0.38 -3.86
C ALA A 71 -22.62 0.41 -3.48
N THR A 72 -22.06 1.16 -4.43
CA THR A 72 -20.88 2.02 -4.22
C THR A 72 -21.17 3.17 -3.27
N GLY A 73 -22.36 3.79 -3.35
CA GLY A 73 -22.79 4.83 -2.41
C GLY A 73 -22.85 4.34 -0.97
N TYR A 74 -23.43 3.16 -0.72
CA TYR A 74 -23.45 2.55 0.61
C TYR A 74 -22.05 2.18 1.10
N PHE A 75 -21.20 1.66 0.22
CA PHE A 75 -19.79 1.36 0.53
C PHE A 75 -19.05 2.63 0.99
N MET A 76 -19.16 3.74 0.24
CA MET A 76 -18.52 5.01 0.59
C MET A 76 -19.02 5.63 1.89
N LYS A 77 -20.27 5.32 2.29
CA LYS A 77 -20.85 5.74 3.58
C LYS A 77 -20.36 4.90 4.76
N GLY A 78 -19.72 3.76 4.51
CA GLY A 78 -19.28 2.80 5.53
C GLY A 78 -20.33 1.74 5.88
N ASP A 79 -21.47 1.70 5.18
CA ASP A 79 -22.55 0.72 5.40
C ASP A 79 -22.20 -0.61 4.67
N HIS A 80 -21.10 -1.24 5.07
CA HIS A 80 -20.47 -2.34 4.32
C HIS A 80 -21.36 -3.58 4.15
N ASP A 81 -22.20 -3.92 5.13
CA ASP A 81 -23.10 -5.07 5.03
C ASP A 81 -24.20 -4.83 3.99
N ILE A 82 -24.78 -3.63 3.98
CA ILE A 82 -25.79 -3.23 3.00
C ILE A 82 -25.16 -3.17 1.60
N ALA A 83 -23.98 -2.57 1.49
CA ALA A 83 -23.22 -2.53 0.24
C ALA A 83 -22.94 -3.94 -0.30
N ALA A 84 -22.53 -4.88 0.56
CA ALA A 84 -22.28 -6.26 0.18
C ALA A 84 -23.53 -6.94 -0.39
N SER A 85 -24.71 -6.77 0.24
CA SER A 85 -25.96 -7.31 -0.30
C SER A 85 -26.31 -6.70 -1.68
N TRP A 86 -26.07 -5.40 -1.89
CA TRP A 86 -26.29 -4.78 -3.20
C TRP A 86 -25.31 -5.29 -4.27
N TYR A 87 -24.03 -5.42 -3.96
CA TYR A 87 -23.06 -6.01 -4.88
C TYR A 87 -23.36 -7.47 -5.21
N GLN A 88 -23.87 -8.24 -4.25
CA GLN A 88 -24.31 -9.62 -4.51
C GLN A 88 -25.49 -9.65 -5.48
N LEU A 89 -26.45 -8.72 -5.36
CA LEU A 89 -27.55 -8.61 -6.32
C LEU A 89 -27.04 -8.23 -7.71
N VAL A 90 -26.12 -7.25 -7.79
CA VAL A 90 -25.43 -6.90 -9.05
C VAL A 90 -24.79 -8.13 -9.68
N LEU A 91 -24.01 -8.90 -8.92
CA LEU A 91 -23.31 -10.09 -9.42
C LEU A 91 -24.22 -11.29 -9.70
N THR A 92 -25.45 -11.28 -9.20
CA THR A 92 -26.49 -12.27 -9.54
C THR A 92 -27.10 -11.97 -10.90
N LEU A 93 -27.25 -10.69 -11.24
CA LEU A 93 -27.80 -10.24 -12.54
C LEU A 93 -26.75 -10.24 -13.64
N ASP A 94 -25.54 -9.75 -13.33
CA ASP A 94 -24.40 -9.78 -14.24
C ASP A 94 -23.14 -10.28 -13.49
N PRO A 95 -22.69 -11.51 -13.76
CA PRO A 95 -21.52 -12.06 -13.09
C PRO A 95 -20.19 -11.42 -13.51
N ASN A 96 -20.16 -10.58 -14.54
CA ASN A 96 -18.94 -10.01 -15.11
C ASN A 96 -18.73 -8.52 -14.75
N VAL A 97 -19.19 -8.11 -13.57
CA VAL A 97 -18.99 -6.75 -13.06
C VAL A 97 -17.75 -6.69 -12.17
N ALA A 98 -16.60 -6.29 -12.75
CA ALA A 98 -15.32 -6.26 -12.05
C ALA A 98 -15.34 -5.38 -10.79
N ILE A 99 -15.92 -4.18 -10.87
CA ILE A 99 -15.97 -3.22 -9.75
C ILE A 99 -16.73 -3.78 -8.54
N ALA A 100 -17.82 -4.51 -8.76
CA ALA A 100 -18.57 -5.16 -7.69
C ALA A 100 -17.74 -6.24 -7.00
N CYS A 101 -16.98 -7.03 -7.77
CA CYS A 101 -16.02 -7.98 -7.21
C CYS A 101 -14.88 -7.29 -6.42
N GLN A 102 -14.35 -6.16 -6.90
CA GLN A 102 -13.31 -5.41 -6.16
C GLN A 102 -13.82 -4.89 -4.82
N ASN A 103 -15.01 -4.29 -4.81
CA ASN A 103 -15.57 -3.70 -3.59
C ASN A 103 -15.99 -4.79 -2.59
N LEU A 104 -16.50 -5.95 -3.05
CA LEU A 104 -16.69 -7.12 -2.18
C LEU A 104 -15.36 -7.66 -1.64
N ALA A 105 -14.30 -7.67 -2.45
CA ALA A 105 -12.98 -8.06 -1.97
C ALA A 105 -12.49 -7.14 -0.85
N ALA A 106 -12.66 -5.82 -1.00
CA ALA A 106 -12.34 -4.83 0.04
C ALA A 106 -13.16 -5.05 1.32
N ILE A 107 -14.50 -5.17 1.21
CA ILE A 107 -15.39 -5.43 2.35
C ILE A 107 -14.98 -6.72 3.09
N HIS A 108 -14.62 -7.78 2.37
CA HIS A 108 -14.17 -9.03 2.98
C HIS A 108 -12.80 -8.90 3.63
N ALA A 109 -11.87 -8.15 3.02
CA ALA A 109 -10.54 -7.91 3.57
C ALA A 109 -10.61 -7.12 4.89
N ASP A 110 -11.41 -6.04 4.93
CA ASP A 110 -11.62 -5.21 6.12
C ASP A 110 -12.26 -6.00 7.27
N ALA A 111 -13.08 -6.99 6.93
CA ALA A 111 -13.68 -7.92 7.89
C ALA A 111 -12.77 -9.10 8.29
N GLY A 112 -11.50 -9.12 7.85
CA GLY A 112 -10.55 -10.20 8.13
C GLY A 112 -10.84 -11.53 7.41
N ARG A 113 -11.73 -11.54 6.41
CA ARG A 113 -12.16 -12.72 5.65
C ARG A 113 -11.28 -12.93 4.42
N THR A 114 -9.98 -13.15 4.64
CA THR A 114 -8.93 -13.16 3.60
C THR A 114 -9.25 -14.09 2.42
N ALA A 115 -9.63 -15.34 2.67
CA ALA A 115 -9.92 -16.28 1.58
C ALA A 115 -11.07 -15.84 0.67
N LYS A 116 -12.11 -15.19 1.23
CA LYS A 116 -13.23 -14.63 0.43
C LYS A 116 -12.76 -13.39 -0.34
N ALA A 117 -11.98 -12.53 0.31
CA ALA A 117 -11.41 -11.35 -0.34
C ALA A 117 -10.56 -11.76 -1.56
N ASP A 118 -9.72 -12.79 -1.40
CA ASP A 118 -8.86 -13.32 -2.45
C ASP A 118 -9.67 -13.89 -3.62
N ALA A 119 -10.72 -14.65 -3.34
CA ALA A 119 -11.59 -15.21 -4.38
C ALA A 119 -12.28 -14.12 -5.21
N TYR A 120 -12.84 -13.09 -4.57
CA TYR A 120 -13.46 -11.97 -5.28
C TYR A 120 -12.45 -11.14 -6.06
N ARG A 121 -11.25 -10.95 -5.49
CA ARG A 121 -10.17 -10.22 -6.14
C ARG A 121 -9.67 -10.93 -7.39
N GLU A 122 -9.44 -12.24 -7.31
CA GLU A 122 -9.09 -13.08 -8.46
C GLU A 122 -10.16 -12.98 -9.55
N ARG A 123 -11.45 -13.07 -9.18
CA ARG A 123 -12.56 -12.89 -10.12
C ARG A 123 -12.57 -11.50 -10.76
N ALA A 124 -12.40 -10.44 -9.98
CA ALA A 124 -12.39 -9.07 -10.46
C ALA A 124 -11.33 -8.85 -11.55
N TYR A 125 -10.09 -9.26 -11.28
CA TYR A 125 -8.97 -9.03 -12.20
C TYR A 125 -8.97 -9.97 -13.40
N ARG A 126 -9.59 -11.15 -13.30
CA ARG A 126 -9.93 -11.98 -14.47
C ARG A 126 -10.95 -11.30 -15.39
N ILE A 127 -11.93 -10.59 -14.83
CA ILE A 127 -12.89 -9.83 -15.64
C ILE A 127 -12.18 -8.64 -16.29
N GLN A 128 -11.50 -7.82 -15.49
CA GLN A 128 -10.85 -6.59 -15.94
C GLN A 128 -9.57 -6.33 -15.15
N ARG A 129 -8.45 -6.17 -15.86
CA ARG A 129 -7.12 -5.86 -15.28
C ARG A 129 -6.52 -4.55 -15.75
N VAL A 130 -7.21 -3.84 -16.64
CA VAL A 130 -6.88 -2.50 -17.10
C VAL A 130 -8.03 -1.57 -16.74
N PHE A 131 -7.77 -0.57 -15.92
CA PHE A 131 -8.75 0.44 -15.50
C PHE A 131 -8.29 1.80 -15.97
N VAL A 132 -9.13 2.48 -16.75
CA VAL A 132 -8.81 3.79 -17.31
C VAL A 132 -9.62 4.85 -16.60
N GLU A 133 -8.93 5.66 -15.81
CA GLU A 133 -9.50 6.84 -15.17
C GLU A 133 -9.24 8.03 -16.07
N GLN A 134 -10.30 8.53 -16.69
CA GLN A 134 -10.23 9.66 -17.62
C GLN A 134 -10.19 10.98 -16.86
N ALA A 135 -9.39 11.91 -17.35
CA ALA A 135 -9.45 13.33 -17.01
C ALA A 135 -9.76 14.11 -18.30
N PRO A 136 -10.94 14.75 -18.42
CA PRO A 136 -11.22 15.65 -19.53
C PRO A 136 -10.14 16.75 -19.60
N GLY A 137 -9.49 16.90 -20.76
CA GLY A 137 -8.37 17.84 -20.91
C GLY A 137 -7.09 17.44 -20.16
N HIS A 138 -6.89 16.14 -19.88
CA HIS A 138 -5.67 15.64 -19.22
C HIS A 138 -4.39 16.17 -19.86
N LEU A 139 -3.39 16.44 -19.02
CA LEU A 139 -2.06 16.85 -19.45
C LEU A 139 -1.29 15.68 -20.07
N ARG A 140 -1.53 14.46 -19.58
CA ARG A 140 -0.86 13.23 -20.00
C ARG A 140 -1.62 11.97 -19.60
N ARG A 141 -1.21 10.86 -20.18
CA ARG A 141 -1.69 9.50 -19.96
C ARG A 141 -0.57 8.68 -19.32
N VAL A 142 -0.78 8.27 -18.07
CA VAL A 142 0.20 7.50 -17.29
C VAL A 142 -0.27 6.06 -17.17
N LEU A 143 0.51 5.12 -17.70
CA LEU A 143 0.34 3.70 -17.40
C LEU A 143 0.94 3.42 -16.02
N VAL A 144 0.13 2.95 -15.09
CA VAL A 144 0.55 2.63 -13.73
C VAL A 144 0.58 1.11 -13.58
N LEU A 145 1.78 0.53 -13.45
CA LEU A 145 1.91 -0.91 -13.20
C LEU A 145 1.61 -1.21 -11.73
N CYS A 146 0.65 -2.08 -11.47
CA CYS A 146 0.21 -2.45 -10.15
C CYS A 146 0.32 -3.97 -9.95
N ALA A 147 0.67 -4.37 -8.73
CA ALA A 147 0.43 -5.72 -8.24
C ALA A 147 -0.93 -5.73 -7.56
N ALA A 148 -1.90 -6.45 -8.11
CA ALA A 148 -3.23 -6.60 -7.54
C ALA A 148 -3.29 -7.76 -6.52
N ARG A 149 -2.30 -8.66 -6.52
CA ARG A 149 -2.23 -9.82 -5.61
C ARG A 149 -1.75 -9.49 -4.21
N ALA A 150 -1.09 -8.36 -4.00
CA ALA A 150 -0.54 -7.99 -2.70
C ALA A 150 -0.56 -6.47 -2.48
N SER A 151 -0.53 -6.06 -1.21
CA SER A 151 -0.19 -4.69 -0.82
C SER A 151 1.31 -4.47 -1.03
N GLY A 152 1.71 -3.28 -1.47
CA GLY A 152 3.09 -3.01 -1.89
C GLY A 152 3.23 -2.13 -3.13
N ASN A 153 2.10 -1.60 -3.63
CA ASN A 153 2.14 -0.53 -4.61
C ASN A 153 2.46 0.82 -3.92
N VAL A 154 3.20 1.68 -4.60
CA VAL A 154 3.41 3.09 -4.21
C VAL A 154 2.05 3.78 -4.16
N PRO A 155 1.67 4.41 -3.04
CA PRO A 155 0.47 5.24 -2.97
C PRO A 155 0.64 6.46 -3.89
N PHE A 156 -0.01 6.43 -5.06
CA PHE A 156 0.26 7.40 -6.12
C PHE A 156 -0.82 8.48 -6.28
N ASP A 157 -1.88 8.49 -5.47
CA ASP A 157 -3.00 9.44 -5.67
C ASP A 157 -2.58 10.91 -5.53
N ALA A 158 -1.73 11.23 -4.56
CA ALA A 158 -1.20 12.59 -4.40
C ALA A 158 -0.20 12.95 -5.52
N LEU A 159 0.62 11.98 -5.95
CA LEU A 159 1.66 12.17 -6.96
C LEU A 159 1.08 12.26 -8.38
N LEU A 160 -0.01 11.54 -8.63
CA LEU A 160 -0.73 11.43 -9.89
C LEU A 160 -2.20 11.80 -9.66
N PRO A 161 -2.52 13.09 -9.45
CA PRO A 161 -3.89 13.52 -9.26
C PRO A 161 -4.72 13.21 -10.51
N GLY A 162 -5.81 12.44 -10.34
CA GLY A 162 -6.70 11.99 -11.41
C GLY A 162 -7.51 13.11 -12.07
N ALA A 163 -7.47 14.34 -11.54
CA ALA A 163 -8.12 15.50 -12.14
C ALA A 163 -7.37 16.06 -13.36
N ILE A 164 -6.06 15.80 -13.48
CA ILE A 164 -5.20 16.32 -14.56
C ILE A 164 -4.42 15.24 -15.29
N ASN A 165 -4.36 14.02 -14.75
CA ASN A 165 -3.72 12.87 -15.38
C ASN A 165 -4.78 11.84 -15.76
N CYS A 166 -4.74 11.35 -17.00
CA CYS A 166 -5.42 10.10 -17.32
C CYS A 166 -4.57 8.95 -16.75
N ARG A 167 -5.15 8.15 -15.85
CA ARG A 167 -4.46 7.04 -15.19
C ARG A 167 -4.95 5.72 -15.76
N ILE A 168 -4.02 4.95 -16.34
CA ILE A 168 -4.29 3.61 -16.86
C ILE A 168 -3.68 2.64 -15.85
N LYS A 169 -4.48 2.18 -14.88
CA LYS A 169 -4.04 1.23 -13.87
C LYS A 169 -4.02 -0.17 -14.47
N TYR A 170 -2.86 -0.82 -14.45
CA TYR A 170 -2.65 -2.13 -15.04
C TYR A 170 -2.21 -3.15 -13.98
N ALA A 171 -3.12 -4.05 -13.62
CA ALA A 171 -2.86 -5.19 -12.74
C ALA A 171 -2.09 -6.28 -13.49
N ILE A 172 -0.78 -6.06 -13.66
CA ILE A 172 0.09 -6.85 -14.53
C ILE A 172 0.23 -8.31 -14.07
N ASP A 173 0.04 -8.57 -12.77
CA ASP A 173 0.11 -9.90 -12.15
C ASP A 173 -1.13 -10.77 -12.42
N TYR A 174 -2.14 -10.22 -13.10
CA TYR A 174 -3.28 -10.95 -13.65
C TYR A 174 -3.33 -10.96 -15.17
N ALA A 175 -2.36 -10.33 -15.83
CA ALA A 175 -2.37 -10.16 -17.28
C ALA A 175 -1.33 -11.03 -17.98
N ALA A 176 -1.76 -11.68 -19.06
CA ALA A 176 -0.85 -12.39 -19.94
C ALA A 176 0.03 -11.42 -20.73
N ASP A 177 1.23 -11.86 -21.12
CA ASP A 177 2.17 -11.03 -21.90
C ASP A 177 1.54 -10.49 -23.20
N SER A 178 0.68 -11.27 -23.85
CA SER A 178 0.01 -10.88 -25.10
C SER A 178 -0.97 -9.72 -24.93
N GLU A 179 -1.44 -9.47 -23.71
CA GLU A 179 -2.37 -8.36 -23.43
C GLU A 179 -1.64 -7.01 -23.39
N ASP A 180 -0.31 -6.99 -23.25
CA ASP A 180 0.48 -5.75 -23.28
C ASP A 180 0.28 -4.96 -24.58
N ALA A 181 0.06 -5.66 -25.70
CA ALA A 181 -0.20 -5.06 -27.01
C ALA A 181 -1.58 -4.40 -27.13
N GLN A 182 -2.50 -4.67 -26.19
CA GLN A 182 -3.87 -4.15 -26.16
C GLN A 182 -4.02 -2.95 -25.23
N LEU A 183 -2.93 -2.54 -24.55
CA LEU A 183 -2.96 -1.40 -23.65
C LEU A 183 -3.35 -0.12 -24.40
N PRO A 184 -4.21 0.74 -23.81
CA PRO A 184 -4.49 2.05 -24.38
C PRO A 184 -3.20 2.85 -24.59
N PRO A 185 -3.16 3.83 -25.51
CA PRO A 185 -2.00 4.71 -25.65
C PRO A 185 -1.64 5.38 -24.33
N PHE A 186 -0.34 5.51 -24.04
CA PHE A 186 0.19 6.17 -22.84
C PHE A 186 1.51 6.87 -23.16
N ASP A 187 1.80 7.94 -22.42
CA ASP A 187 2.96 8.80 -22.63
C ASP A 187 4.17 8.34 -21.78
N LEU A 188 3.91 7.80 -20.59
CA LEU A 188 4.93 7.27 -19.69
C LEU A 188 4.38 6.12 -18.85
N VAL A 189 5.30 5.32 -18.30
CA VAL A 189 5.01 4.24 -17.35
C VAL A 189 5.51 4.64 -15.97
N PHE A 190 4.64 4.55 -14.97
CA PHE A 190 5.04 4.55 -13.56
C PHE A 190 4.90 3.13 -13.00
N ASN A 191 6.02 2.51 -12.66
CA ASN A 191 5.96 1.24 -11.94
C ASN A 191 5.61 1.52 -10.47
N ALA A 192 4.34 1.34 -10.12
CA ALA A 192 3.91 1.47 -8.74
C ALA A 192 4.25 0.24 -7.92
N ILE A 193 4.65 -0.90 -8.48
CA ILE A 193 5.07 -2.07 -7.68
C ILE A 193 6.39 -1.73 -6.99
N GLY A 194 6.30 -1.30 -5.72
CA GLY A 194 7.40 -0.67 -5.00
C GLY A 194 7.98 -1.52 -3.87
N GLU A 195 7.25 -2.55 -3.44
CA GLU A 195 7.72 -3.51 -2.43
C GLU A 195 8.55 -4.62 -3.11
N PRO A 196 9.86 -4.74 -2.80
CA PRO A 196 10.73 -5.76 -3.39
C PRO A 196 10.21 -7.19 -3.28
N ASP A 197 9.60 -7.55 -2.15
CA ASP A 197 9.04 -8.89 -1.93
C ASP A 197 7.81 -9.20 -2.77
N VAL A 198 7.05 -8.16 -3.15
CA VAL A 198 5.91 -8.27 -4.07
C VAL A 198 6.39 -8.25 -5.52
N ALA A 199 7.43 -7.48 -5.81
CA ALA A 199 8.02 -7.42 -7.15
C ALA A 199 8.76 -8.71 -7.53
N ALA A 200 9.40 -9.39 -6.56
CA ALA A 200 10.27 -10.54 -6.83
C ALA A 200 9.56 -11.70 -7.56
N PRO A 201 8.37 -12.17 -7.15
CA PRO A 201 7.61 -13.17 -7.92
C PRO A 201 7.24 -12.72 -9.34
N LEU A 202 7.16 -11.41 -9.57
CA LEU A 202 6.79 -10.80 -10.85
C LEU A 202 8.00 -10.44 -11.72
N ALA A 203 9.23 -10.62 -11.25
CA ALA A 203 10.45 -10.13 -11.90
C ALA A 203 10.56 -10.55 -13.37
N ARG A 204 10.27 -11.82 -13.68
CA ARG A 204 10.29 -12.31 -15.07
C ARG A 204 9.21 -11.69 -15.95
N ARG A 205 8.01 -11.46 -15.41
CA ARG A 205 6.89 -10.83 -16.13
C ARG A 205 7.19 -9.36 -16.42
N LEU A 206 7.70 -8.66 -15.41
CA LEU A 206 8.13 -7.26 -15.50
C LEU A 206 9.29 -7.07 -16.48
N ALA A 207 10.30 -7.94 -16.45
CA ALA A 207 11.42 -7.88 -17.39
C ALA A 207 10.96 -8.00 -18.86
N ARG A 208 10.00 -8.90 -19.15
CA ARG A 208 9.43 -9.04 -20.50
C ARG A 208 8.60 -7.82 -20.90
N PHE A 209 7.81 -7.27 -19.97
CA PHE A 209 7.09 -6.01 -20.21
C PHE A 209 8.04 -4.87 -20.59
N VAL A 210 9.13 -4.69 -19.83
CA VAL A 210 10.14 -3.65 -20.09
C VAL A 210 10.84 -3.88 -21.44
N ALA A 211 11.15 -5.14 -21.79
CA ALA A 211 11.73 -5.46 -23.09
C ALA A 211 10.78 -5.13 -24.26
N HIS A 212 9.49 -5.44 -24.14
CA HIS A 212 8.48 -5.10 -25.15
C HIS A 212 8.25 -3.58 -25.26
N LEU A 213 8.31 -2.87 -24.14
CA LEU A 213 8.20 -1.41 -24.11
C LEU A 213 9.32 -0.74 -24.93
N GLY A 214 10.55 -1.26 -24.82
CA GLY A 214 11.70 -0.73 -25.54
C GLY A 214 11.73 -1.02 -27.05
N SER A 215 11.02 -2.05 -27.53
CA SER A 215 11.13 -2.50 -28.93
C SER A 215 10.28 -1.76 -29.94
N HIS A 216 9.20 -1.07 -29.52
CA HIS A 216 8.26 -0.41 -30.43
C HIS A 216 8.45 1.11 -30.47
N ALA A 217 8.67 1.73 -29.31
CA ALA A 217 9.10 3.12 -29.15
C ALA A 217 9.50 3.29 -27.67
N PRO A 218 10.73 3.72 -27.35
CA PRO A 218 11.15 3.86 -25.96
C PRO A 218 10.26 4.89 -25.26
N ARG A 219 9.44 4.43 -24.32
CA ARG A 219 8.66 5.29 -23.42
C ARG A 219 9.36 5.37 -22.07
N PRO A 220 9.34 6.54 -21.39
CA PRO A 220 9.93 6.66 -20.07
C PRO A 220 9.28 5.68 -19.08
N LEU A 221 10.13 4.99 -18.32
CA LEU A 221 9.73 4.12 -17.22
C LEU A 221 10.30 4.67 -15.92
N LEU A 222 9.42 5.12 -15.04
CA LEU A 222 9.77 5.56 -13.71
C LEU A 222 9.81 4.36 -12.75
N ASN A 223 10.81 4.33 -11.87
CA ASN A 223 11.05 3.26 -10.90
C ASN A 223 11.19 1.86 -11.54
N PRO A 224 12.18 1.64 -12.42
CA PRO A 224 12.31 0.36 -13.11
C PRO A 224 12.42 -0.81 -12.12
N PRO A 225 11.90 -2.01 -12.46
CA PRO A 225 11.87 -3.17 -11.55
C PRO A 225 13.21 -3.52 -10.90
N VAL A 226 14.32 -3.35 -11.63
CA VAL A 226 15.67 -3.60 -11.11
C VAL A 226 16.06 -2.63 -9.97
N ALA A 227 15.58 -1.39 -10.01
CA ALA A 227 15.82 -0.43 -8.93
C ALA A 227 15.03 -0.81 -7.67
N ILE A 228 13.80 -1.32 -7.84
CA ILE A 228 12.98 -1.83 -6.74
C ILE A 228 13.65 -3.05 -6.10
N GLU A 229 14.13 -4.01 -6.88
CA GLU A 229 14.76 -5.23 -6.35
C GLU A 229 15.98 -4.95 -5.45
N ARG A 230 16.70 -3.86 -5.73
CA ARG A 230 17.88 -3.45 -4.95
C ARG A 230 17.52 -2.97 -3.55
N THR A 231 16.26 -2.59 -3.30
CA THR A 231 15.81 -2.03 -2.02
C THR A 231 15.21 -3.07 -1.06
N ALA A 232 15.38 -4.37 -1.32
CA ALA A 232 15.00 -5.41 -0.36
C ALA A 232 15.72 -5.21 0.98
N ARG A 233 15.03 -5.46 2.10
CA ARG A 233 15.51 -5.06 3.45
C ARG A 233 16.86 -5.66 3.82
N ASP A 234 17.11 -6.91 3.43
CA ASP A 234 18.37 -7.62 3.61
C ASP A 234 19.50 -7.12 2.71
N ARG A 235 19.17 -6.39 1.63
CA ARG A 235 20.14 -5.79 0.69
C ARG A 235 20.51 -4.36 1.04
N ILE A 236 19.67 -3.62 1.78
CA ILE A 236 19.96 -2.24 2.18
C ILE A 236 21.31 -2.08 2.91
N PRO A 237 21.70 -2.97 3.85
CA PRO A 237 23.00 -2.84 4.52
C PRO A 237 24.18 -2.88 3.55
N GLN A 238 24.11 -3.73 2.52
CA GLN A 238 25.13 -3.78 1.47
C GLN A 238 25.05 -2.57 0.54
N LEU A 239 23.83 -2.12 0.20
CA LEU A 239 23.60 -1.01 -0.73
C LEU A 239 24.08 0.34 -0.17
N LEU A 240 23.97 0.55 1.15
CA LEU A 240 24.24 1.85 1.79
C LEU A 240 25.42 1.82 2.77
N GLY A 241 25.92 0.64 3.18
CA GLY A 241 26.85 0.49 4.31
C GLY A 241 28.25 1.07 4.10
N ASP A 242 28.64 1.37 2.86
CA ASP A 242 29.89 2.05 2.50
C ASP A 242 29.75 3.57 2.40
N LEU A 243 28.55 4.12 2.58
CA LEU A 243 28.33 5.57 2.53
C LEU A 243 28.85 6.24 3.81
N HIS A 244 29.61 7.32 3.62
CA HIS A 244 30.08 8.15 4.73
C HIS A 244 28.89 8.72 5.52
N ASP A 245 29.00 8.70 6.85
CA ASP A 245 27.96 9.18 7.79
C ASP A 245 26.62 8.43 7.73
N VAL A 246 26.58 7.24 7.13
CA VAL A 246 25.40 6.39 7.10
C VAL A 246 25.66 5.14 7.93
N GLN A 247 24.67 4.78 8.75
CA GLN A 247 24.63 3.50 9.45
C GLN A 247 23.33 2.77 9.08
N VAL A 248 23.43 1.45 8.93
CA VAL A 248 22.28 0.57 8.69
C VAL A 248 22.45 -0.66 9.58
N ALA A 249 21.35 -1.14 10.17
CA ALA A 249 21.40 -2.39 10.92
C ALA A 249 21.64 -3.58 10.01
N HIS A 250 22.47 -4.54 10.44
CA HIS A 250 22.62 -5.80 9.72
C HIS A 250 21.25 -6.50 9.64
N CYS A 251 20.92 -7.00 8.45
CA CYS A 251 19.62 -7.61 8.17
C CYS A 251 19.83 -8.83 7.28
N ILE A 252 19.15 -9.93 7.60
CA ILE A 252 19.11 -11.12 6.75
C ILE A 252 17.67 -11.51 6.47
N ARG A 253 17.47 -12.19 5.35
CA ARG A 253 16.23 -12.89 5.02
C ARG A 253 16.34 -14.37 5.39
N VAL A 254 15.26 -14.91 5.93
CA VAL A 254 15.06 -16.32 6.25
C VAL A 254 13.79 -16.80 5.55
N ASP A 255 13.93 -17.59 4.48
CA ASP A 255 12.79 -18.07 3.68
C ASP A 255 12.17 -19.37 4.22
N THR A 256 12.94 -20.19 4.94
CA THR A 256 12.50 -21.51 5.40
C THR A 256 12.29 -21.51 6.92
N PRO A 257 11.20 -22.12 7.41
CA PRO A 257 11.03 -22.35 8.84
C PRO A 257 12.22 -23.11 9.41
N LEU A 258 12.81 -22.60 10.48
CA LEU A 258 13.97 -23.23 11.12
C LEU A 258 13.50 -24.39 12.00
N ALA A 259 14.20 -25.52 11.89
CA ALA A 259 13.77 -26.78 12.47
C ALA A 259 14.07 -26.94 13.97
N SER A 260 14.98 -26.15 14.56
CA SER A 260 15.33 -26.25 15.98
C SER A 260 16.04 -24.98 16.52
N PRO A 261 16.05 -24.77 17.86
CA PRO A 261 16.82 -23.69 18.50
C PRO A 261 18.32 -23.73 18.17
N ALA A 262 18.92 -24.93 18.07
CA ALA A 262 20.33 -25.10 17.75
C ALA A 262 20.64 -24.65 16.31
N THR A 263 19.76 -24.97 15.36
CA THR A 263 19.86 -24.51 13.97
C THR A 263 19.74 -22.99 13.87
N LEU A 264 18.82 -22.38 14.63
CA LEU A 264 18.67 -20.94 14.69
C LEU A 264 19.92 -20.28 15.29
N ALA A 265 20.44 -20.78 16.41
CA ALA A 265 21.65 -20.25 17.02
C ALA A 265 22.88 -20.34 16.09
N GLY A 266 23.04 -21.47 15.39
CA GLY A 266 24.08 -21.64 14.36
C GLY A 266 23.93 -20.63 13.22
N LEU A 267 22.72 -20.47 12.68
CA LEU A 267 22.44 -19.46 11.65
C LEU A 267 22.78 -18.04 12.11
N LEU A 268 22.40 -17.67 13.35
CA LEU A 268 22.70 -16.34 13.88
C LEU A 268 24.21 -16.11 14.00
N ALA A 269 24.95 -17.11 14.49
CA ALA A 269 26.41 -17.06 14.60
C ALA A 269 27.08 -16.94 13.22
N ASP A 270 26.70 -17.79 12.26
CA ASP A 270 27.24 -17.80 10.89
C ASP A 270 26.98 -16.48 10.15
N ARG A 271 25.87 -15.80 10.50
CA ARG A 271 25.47 -14.51 9.90
C ARG A 271 25.85 -13.31 10.76
N GLY A 272 26.57 -13.50 11.86
CA GLY A 272 27.02 -12.41 12.73
C GLY A 272 25.89 -11.59 13.36
N LEU A 273 24.72 -12.20 13.61
CA LEU A 273 23.60 -11.56 14.27
C LEU A 273 23.60 -11.84 15.78
N THR A 274 23.48 -10.78 16.56
CA THR A 274 23.39 -10.85 18.03
C THR A 274 22.06 -10.28 18.50
N LEU A 275 21.48 -10.91 19.53
CA LEU A 275 20.28 -10.40 20.18
C LEU A 275 20.55 -9.07 20.92
N PRO A 276 19.53 -8.21 21.09
CA PRO A 276 18.16 -8.39 20.60
C PRO A 276 18.02 -8.21 19.08
N LEU A 277 17.05 -8.91 18.49
CA LEU A 277 16.77 -8.90 17.05
C LEU A 277 15.33 -8.49 16.78
N LEU A 278 15.10 -7.80 15.67
CA LEU A 278 13.78 -7.59 15.11
C LEU A 278 13.44 -8.74 14.16
N ALA A 279 12.28 -9.37 14.35
CA ALA A 279 11.71 -10.34 13.42
C ALA A 279 10.50 -9.73 12.72
N ARG A 280 10.50 -9.73 11.38
CA ARG A 280 9.44 -9.12 10.56
C ARG A 280 9.03 -10.03 9.41
N PRO A 281 7.74 -10.28 9.16
CA PRO A 281 7.30 -10.96 7.95
C PRO A 281 7.66 -10.18 6.67
N ALA A 282 8.05 -10.89 5.62
CA ALA A 282 8.30 -10.30 4.31
C ALA A 282 7.04 -9.61 3.75
N ALA A 283 7.24 -8.59 2.91
CA ALA A 283 6.18 -7.76 2.32
C ALA A 283 5.27 -6.99 3.32
N THR A 284 5.51 -7.03 4.64
CA THR A 284 4.72 -6.23 5.59
C THR A 284 5.30 -4.83 5.81
N HIS A 285 4.39 -3.90 6.08
CA HIS A 285 4.68 -2.48 6.28
C HIS A 285 4.03 -1.98 7.56
N GLY A 286 4.36 -0.75 7.98
CA GLY A 286 3.66 -0.11 9.10
C GLY A 286 3.83 -0.80 10.46
N GLY A 287 4.83 -1.70 10.59
CA GLY A 287 5.07 -2.44 11.84
C GLY A 287 4.24 -3.73 11.97
N GLU A 288 3.42 -4.08 10.98
CA GLU A 288 2.60 -5.29 11.02
C GLU A 288 3.46 -6.55 11.17
N GLY A 289 3.20 -7.30 12.24
CA GLY A 289 3.94 -8.51 12.60
C GLY A 289 5.40 -8.28 13.02
N LEU A 290 5.83 -7.03 13.23
CA LEU A 290 7.17 -6.76 13.73
C LEU A 290 7.27 -7.09 15.22
N ALA A 291 8.27 -7.88 15.61
CA ALA A 291 8.54 -8.21 17.01
C ALA A 291 10.00 -7.94 17.37
N LEU A 292 10.23 -7.42 18.58
CA LEU A 292 11.56 -7.37 19.21
C LEU A 292 11.75 -8.66 20.03
N CYS A 293 12.77 -9.43 19.68
CA CYS A 293 13.12 -10.68 20.32
C CYS A 293 14.42 -10.51 21.11
N GLU A 294 14.35 -10.66 22.43
CA GLU A 294 15.50 -10.51 23.34
C GLU A 294 16.22 -11.83 23.65
N SER A 295 15.64 -12.96 23.26
CA SER A 295 16.19 -14.30 23.46
C SER A 295 16.00 -15.18 22.23
N VAL A 296 16.82 -16.23 22.09
CA VAL A 296 16.69 -17.23 21.03
C VAL A 296 15.32 -17.92 21.10
N ALA A 297 14.82 -18.22 22.31
CA ALA A 297 13.52 -18.84 22.51
C ALA A 297 12.35 -17.95 22.08
N ALA A 298 12.43 -16.63 22.35
CA ALA A 298 11.43 -15.67 21.90
C ALA A 298 11.43 -15.56 20.37
N LEU A 299 12.62 -15.52 19.76
CA LEU A 299 12.76 -15.49 18.30
C LEU A 299 12.23 -16.76 17.63
N GLU A 300 12.56 -17.93 18.17
CA GLU A 300 12.07 -19.21 17.67
C GLU A 300 10.54 -19.29 17.72
N THR A 301 9.95 -18.89 18.85
CA THR A 301 8.49 -18.82 19.00
C THR A 301 7.88 -17.91 17.96
N ARG A 302 8.45 -16.72 17.77
CA ARG A 302 7.98 -15.77 16.76
C ARG A 302 8.04 -16.33 15.34
N LEU A 303 9.13 -17.01 14.99
CA LEU A 303 9.33 -17.60 13.67
C LEU A 303 8.37 -18.79 13.42
N ARG A 304 7.99 -19.52 14.46
CA ARG A 304 7.04 -20.65 14.36
C ARG A 304 5.59 -20.19 14.18
N GLU A 305 5.22 -19.07 14.79
CA GLU A 305 3.90 -18.46 14.69
C GLU A 305 3.69 -17.70 13.37
N SER A 306 4.78 -17.33 12.70
CA SER A 306 4.74 -16.57 11.45
C SER A 306 4.78 -17.51 10.24
N HIS A 307 4.01 -17.20 9.21
CA HIS A 307 4.04 -17.93 7.94
C HIS A 307 4.86 -17.16 6.89
N GLY A 308 5.57 -17.90 6.05
CA GLY A 308 6.37 -17.34 4.96
C GLY A 308 7.69 -16.68 5.39
N PRO A 309 8.41 -16.05 4.45
CA PRO A 309 9.73 -15.50 4.69
C PRO A 309 9.75 -14.40 5.76
N GLN A 310 10.86 -14.31 6.49
CA GLN A 310 11.06 -13.34 7.58
C GLN A 310 12.36 -12.59 7.38
N TYR A 311 12.39 -11.32 7.78
CA TYR A 311 13.61 -10.56 7.98
C TYR A 311 14.01 -10.58 9.45
N LEU A 312 15.29 -10.83 9.69
CA LEU A 312 15.92 -10.70 10.99
C LEU A 312 16.89 -9.52 10.94
N THR A 313 16.63 -8.48 11.73
CA THR A 313 17.44 -7.26 11.74
C THR A 313 18.03 -7.02 13.12
N ALA A 314 19.32 -6.68 13.19
CA ALA A 314 19.96 -6.29 14.44
C ALA A 314 19.23 -5.09 15.07
N PHE A 315 18.78 -5.23 16.32
CA PHE A 315 18.17 -4.11 17.02
C PHE A 315 19.26 -3.17 17.52
N ARG A 316 19.01 -1.88 17.38
CA ARG A 316 19.82 -0.82 17.99
C ARG A 316 18.90 0.11 18.74
N ASP A 317 19.20 0.33 20.03
CA ASP A 317 18.53 1.38 20.76
C ASP A 317 19.04 2.75 20.28
N TYR A 318 18.13 3.53 19.70
CA TYR A 318 18.41 4.87 19.15
C TYR A 318 17.69 5.97 19.92
N ARG A 319 17.29 5.68 21.16
CA ARG A 319 16.65 6.64 22.05
C ARG A 319 17.51 7.88 22.21
N SER A 320 16.89 9.05 22.03
CA SER A 320 17.50 10.34 22.28
C SER A 320 17.66 10.61 23.78
N ALA A 321 18.46 11.61 24.14
CA ALA A 321 18.75 11.96 25.54
C ALA A 321 17.50 12.37 26.35
N ASP A 322 16.44 12.84 25.69
CA ASP A 322 15.15 13.19 26.30
C ASP A 322 14.22 11.97 26.50
N GLY A 323 14.72 10.76 26.27
CA GLY A 323 13.98 9.52 26.45
C GLY A 323 13.04 9.17 25.30
N HIS A 324 13.04 9.92 24.20
CA HIS A 324 12.16 9.68 23.05
C HIS A 324 12.90 9.09 21.84
N TYR A 325 12.15 8.40 21.00
CA TYR A 325 12.57 7.88 19.70
C TYR A 325 12.07 8.80 18.60
N ARG A 326 12.97 9.22 17.71
CA ARG A 326 12.68 10.10 16.57
C ARG A 326 12.82 9.32 15.27
N LYS A 327 11.76 9.30 14.47
CA LYS A 327 11.76 8.75 13.12
C LYS A 327 11.41 9.84 12.12
N TYR A 328 12.40 10.26 11.36
CA TYR A 328 12.25 11.18 10.25
C TYR A 328 11.94 10.39 8.97
N ARG A 329 11.11 10.97 8.11
CA ARG A 329 10.91 10.49 6.74
C ARG A 329 11.37 11.55 5.75
N MET A 330 12.25 11.13 4.84
CA MET A 330 12.64 11.89 3.66
C MET A 330 12.11 11.16 2.42
N ILE A 331 11.45 11.88 1.53
CA ILE A 331 11.05 11.39 0.21
C ILE A 331 12.11 11.80 -0.79
N PHE A 332 12.45 10.92 -1.72
CA PHE A 332 13.30 11.23 -2.86
C PHE A 332 12.45 11.32 -4.12
N VAL A 333 12.59 12.42 -4.85
CA VAL A 333 12.05 12.55 -6.20
C VAL A 333 13.21 12.89 -7.12
N ASP A 334 13.43 12.07 -8.14
CA ASP A 334 14.60 12.15 -9.02
C ASP A 334 15.93 12.22 -8.23
N ARG A 335 16.05 11.35 -7.23
CA ARG A 335 17.17 11.30 -6.26
C ARG A 335 17.34 12.52 -5.35
N GLU A 336 16.54 13.58 -5.49
CA GLU A 336 16.59 14.78 -4.64
C GLU A 336 15.75 14.60 -3.36
N PRO A 337 16.26 14.97 -2.17
CA PRO A 337 15.55 14.81 -0.91
C PRO A 337 14.49 15.90 -0.65
N PHE A 338 13.33 15.50 -0.16
CA PHE A 338 12.22 16.35 0.27
C PHE A 338 11.68 15.89 1.65
N PRO A 339 11.63 16.77 2.66
CA PRO A 339 11.17 16.39 3.99
C PRO A 339 9.67 16.11 3.96
N TYR A 340 9.22 15.08 4.69
CA TYR A 340 7.81 14.71 4.71
C TYR A 340 7.20 14.67 6.11
N HIS A 341 7.81 13.97 7.06
CA HIS A 341 7.36 14.00 8.46
C HIS A 341 8.46 13.67 9.45
N LEU A 342 8.18 13.99 10.72
CA LEU A 342 8.90 13.50 11.89
C LEU A 342 7.86 12.92 12.86
N ALA A 343 8.02 11.66 13.24
CA ALA A 343 7.26 11.04 14.31
C ALA A 343 8.14 10.87 15.56
N ILE A 344 7.60 11.19 16.73
CA ILE A 344 8.31 11.14 18.02
C ILE A 344 7.49 10.32 19.02
N SER A 345 8.05 9.23 19.54
CA SER A 345 7.37 8.32 20.46
C SER A 345 8.25 7.97 21.66
N ARG A 346 7.63 7.51 22.75
CA ARG A 346 8.32 6.86 23.89
C ARG A 346 8.65 5.39 23.59
N HIS A 347 8.03 4.81 22.56
CA HIS A 347 8.27 3.45 22.12
C HIS A 347 9.19 3.41 20.90
N TRP A 348 10.04 2.38 20.81
CA TRP A 348 11.04 2.23 19.75
C TRP A 348 10.43 2.00 18.36
N MET A 349 9.22 1.41 18.29
CA MET A 349 8.48 1.18 17.05
C MET A 349 7.65 2.42 16.72
N VAL A 350 8.26 3.34 16.00
CA VAL A 350 7.67 4.67 15.75
C VAL A 350 6.82 4.66 14.47
N HIS A 351 5.50 4.85 14.64
CA HIS A 351 4.56 5.18 13.57
C HIS A 351 3.74 6.41 13.94
N TYR A 352 3.44 7.26 12.97
CA TYR A 352 2.77 8.55 13.23
C TYR A 352 1.43 8.37 13.95
N PHE A 353 0.62 7.39 13.51
CA PHE A 353 -0.70 7.10 14.07
C PHE A 353 -0.66 6.59 15.53
N SER A 354 0.49 6.08 16.00
CA SER A 354 0.69 5.55 17.34
C SER A 354 1.69 6.36 18.16
N ALA A 355 2.12 7.53 17.65
CA ALA A 355 3.15 8.35 18.27
C ALA A 355 2.58 9.48 19.14
N GLU A 356 1.26 9.63 19.24
CA GLU A 356 0.61 10.68 20.07
C GLU A 356 1.19 12.06 19.71
N MET A 357 1.25 12.36 18.41
CA MET A 357 1.86 13.60 17.91
C MET A 357 0.98 14.81 18.22
N GLU A 358 -0.34 14.68 18.04
CA GLU A 358 -1.31 15.76 18.24
C GLU A 358 -1.51 16.11 19.72
N ASP A 359 -1.25 15.16 20.63
CA ASP A 359 -1.42 15.34 22.09
C ASP A 359 -0.32 16.23 22.70
N HIS A 360 0.76 16.51 21.95
CA HIS A 360 1.94 17.20 22.46
C HIS A 360 2.43 18.26 21.48
N ALA A 361 2.10 19.53 21.73
CA ALA A 361 2.47 20.67 20.90
C ALA A 361 3.97 20.72 20.54
N TRP A 362 4.85 20.41 21.51
CA TRP A 362 6.29 20.42 21.29
C TRP A 362 6.77 19.43 20.22
N LYS A 363 6.07 18.29 20.03
CA LYS A 363 6.39 17.31 18.98
C LYS A 363 6.07 17.89 17.60
N LEU A 364 4.91 18.52 17.46
CA LEU A 364 4.51 19.21 16.23
C LEU A 364 5.41 20.41 15.93
N ASP A 365 5.87 21.12 16.96
CA ASP A 365 6.82 22.23 16.81
C ASP A 365 8.20 21.74 16.36
N GLU A 366 8.65 20.58 16.83
CA GLU A 366 9.87 19.94 16.34
C GLU A 366 9.73 19.44 14.89
N GLU A 367 8.62 18.78 14.56
CA GLU A 367 8.31 18.40 13.17
C GLU A 367 8.30 19.61 12.25
N ARG A 368 7.63 20.71 12.65
CA ARG A 368 7.57 21.94 11.85
C ARG A 368 8.95 22.53 11.57
N ARG A 369 9.83 22.57 12.58
CA ARG A 369 11.22 23.04 12.42
C ARG A 369 11.98 22.16 11.41
N PHE A 370 11.83 20.84 11.51
CA PHE A 370 12.43 19.91 10.54
C PHE A 370 11.91 20.13 9.13
N LEU A 371 10.60 20.28 8.94
CA LEU A 371 10.03 20.47 7.60
C LEU A 371 10.46 21.80 6.97
N GLN A 372 10.52 22.87 7.77
CA GLN A 372 10.89 24.22 7.32
C GLN A 372 12.37 24.34 6.96
N ASP A 373 13.24 23.79 7.81
CA ASP A 373 14.69 23.86 7.62
C ASP A 373 15.34 22.54 8.06
N PRO A 374 15.39 21.53 7.17
CA PRO A 374 16.05 20.26 7.44
C PRO A 374 17.54 20.42 7.79
N ALA A 375 18.20 21.48 7.30
CA ALA A 375 19.62 21.71 7.53
C ALA A 375 19.87 22.16 8.97
N ALA A 376 19.05 23.10 9.46
CA ALA A 376 19.08 23.52 10.87
C ALA A 376 18.65 22.39 11.81
N ALA A 377 17.67 21.56 11.42
CA ALA A 377 17.15 20.49 12.27
C ALA A 377 18.05 19.26 12.37
N LEU A 378 18.71 18.85 11.27
CA LEU A 378 19.50 17.62 11.20
C LEU A 378 21.01 17.87 11.15
N GLY A 379 21.41 19.07 10.75
CA GLY A 379 22.80 19.43 10.45
C GLY A 379 23.21 19.09 9.01
N GLU A 380 24.08 19.92 8.47
CA GLU A 380 24.65 19.80 7.12
C GLU A 380 25.31 18.44 6.84
N ARG A 381 25.91 17.83 7.86
CA ARG A 381 26.53 16.50 7.77
C ARG A 381 25.49 15.42 7.45
N ALA A 382 24.38 15.40 8.18
CA ALA A 382 23.30 14.46 7.95
C ALA A 382 22.64 14.67 6.58
N LEU A 383 22.43 15.94 6.17
CA LEU A 383 21.85 16.22 4.85
C LEU A 383 22.72 15.74 3.68
N ARG A 384 24.05 15.88 3.78
CA ARG A 384 24.95 15.32 2.76
C ARG A 384 24.84 13.79 2.67
N ALA A 385 24.73 13.12 3.81
CA ALA A 385 24.52 11.67 3.88
C ALA A 385 23.16 11.27 3.25
N ILE A 386 22.08 11.98 3.58
CA ILE A 386 20.74 11.76 3.01
C ILE A 386 20.74 11.97 1.50
N ALA A 387 21.38 13.02 1.00
CA ALA A 387 21.51 13.24 -0.44
C ALA A 387 22.35 12.14 -1.12
N ALA A 388 23.37 11.60 -0.46
CA ALA A 388 24.14 10.47 -0.95
C ALA A 388 23.30 9.17 -1.00
N ILE A 389 22.45 8.95 0.02
CA ILE A 389 21.48 7.85 0.03
C ILE A 389 20.53 7.97 -1.16
N GLY A 390 19.93 9.14 -1.40
CA GLY A 390 19.03 9.36 -2.54
C GLY A 390 19.65 9.01 -3.89
N ARG A 391 20.91 9.45 -4.12
CA ARG A 391 21.68 9.08 -5.33
C ARG A 391 21.97 7.58 -5.40
N ARG A 392 22.28 6.93 -4.28
CA ARG A 392 22.64 5.51 -4.24
C ARG A 392 21.44 4.58 -4.46
N LEU A 393 20.29 4.94 -3.89
CA LEU A 393 19.02 4.24 -4.11
C LEU A 393 18.62 4.28 -5.59
N ASP A 394 18.87 5.42 -6.24
CA ASP A 394 18.66 5.60 -7.69
C ASP A 394 17.20 5.37 -8.12
N LEU A 395 16.26 5.77 -7.25
CA LEU A 395 14.83 5.73 -7.50
C LEU A 395 14.35 7.08 -8.06
N ASP A 396 13.39 7.02 -8.99
CA ASP A 396 12.68 8.21 -9.48
C ASP A 396 11.68 8.72 -8.43
N TYR A 397 11.08 7.81 -7.67
CA TYR A 397 10.32 8.08 -6.45
C TYR A 397 10.63 7.03 -5.38
N GLY A 398 10.93 7.47 -4.17
CA GLY A 398 11.02 6.60 -3.01
C GLY A 398 11.27 7.39 -1.75
N GLY A 399 11.84 6.78 -0.73
CA GLY A 399 12.20 7.51 0.48
C GLY A 399 12.92 6.64 1.48
N ILE A 400 13.26 7.26 2.62
CA ILE A 400 13.86 6.60 3.77
C ILE A 400 13.12 6.96 5.06
N ASP A 401 13.02 5.99 5.98
CA ASP A 401 12.78 6.24 7.39
C ASP A 401 14.13 6.14 8.13
N PHE A 402 14.46 7.15 8.93
CA PHE A 402 15.77 7.24 9.59
C PHE A 402 15.71 8.02 10.91
N THR A 403 16.83 8.00 11.63
CA THR A 403 17.11 8.89 12.75
C THR A 403 18.52 9.46 12.63
N VAL A 404 18.83 10.50 13.42
CA VAL A 404 20.19 11.02 13.57
C VAL A 404 20.71 10.60 14.93
N LEU A 405 21.84 9.91 14.93
CA LEU A 405 22.50 9.40 16.13
C LEU A 405 23.24 10.51 16.88
N PRO A 406 23.61 10.31 18.16
CA PRO A 406 24.36 11.30 18.94
C PRO A 406 25.70 11.72 18.31
N ASP A 407 26.32 10.86 17.50
CA ASP A 407 27.56 11.13 16.75
C ASP A 407 27.33 11.90 15.44
N GLY A 408 26.07 12.24 15.12
CA GLY A 408 25.65 12.95 13.92
C GLY A 408 25.49 12.08 12.67
N GLN A 409 25.65 10.75 12.77
CA GLN A 409 25.43 9.84 11.65
C GLN A 409 23.93 9.56 11.43
N VAL A 410 23.56 9.33 10.17
CA VAL A 410 22.20 8.97 9.76
C VAL A 410 22.03 7.47 9.90
N PHE A 411 21.13 7.03 10.78
CA PHE A 411 20.79 5.62 10.94
C PHE A 411 19.48 5.29 10.22
N VAL A 412 19.57 4.48 9.17
CA VAL A 412 18.44 4.15 8.27
C VAL A 412 17.72 2.90 8.75
N PHE A 413 16.40 2.99 8.89
CA PHE A 413 15.51 1.87 9.26
C PHE A 413 14.90 1.19 8.05
N GLU A 414 14.58 1.97 7.01
CA GLU A 414 13.89 1.51 5.81
C GLU A 414 14.21 2.43 4.64
N ALA A 415 14.33 1.86 3.44
CA ALA A 415 14.50 2.60 2.20
C ALA A 415 13.85 1.81 1.06
N ASN A 416 12.83 2.35 0.40
CA ASN A 416 12.11 1.70 -0.71
C ASN A 416 11.22 2.71 -1.47
N ALA A 417 10.48 2.22 -2.46
CA ALA A 417 9.56 3.03 -3.25
C ALA A 417 8.16 3.18 -2.61
N THR A 418 7.78 2.33 -1.65
CA THR A 418 6.43 2.32 -1.01
C THR A 418 6.23 3.43 0.03
N MET A 419 7.17 4.37 0.12
CA MET A 419 7.10 5.48 1.06
C MET A 419 5.89 6.38 0.77
N LEU A 420 4.89 6.30 1.65
CA LEU A 420 3.67 7.10 1.58
C LEU A 420 3.97 8.59 1.77
N ALA A 421 3.50 9.40 0.83
CA ALA A 421 3.28 10.83 0.95
C ALA A 421 1.81 11.15 0.66
N HIS A 422 1.13 11.85 1.58
CA HIS A 422 -0.28 12.22 1.42
C HIS A 422 -0.57 13.56 2.10
N TYR A 423 -1.66 14.20 1.67
CA TYR A 423 -2.17 15.40 2.30
C TYR A 423 -2.98 15.05 3.55
N GLU A 424 -2.83 15.90 4.56
CA GLU A 424 -3.61 15.92 5.79
C GLU A 424 -4.89 16.75 5.61
N ARG A 425 -5.85 16.57 6.51
CA ARG A 425 -7.08 17.39 6.54
C ARG A 425 -6.73 18.87 6.65
N ARG A 426 -7.30 19.71 5.78
CA ARG A 426 -6.96 21.15 5.68
C ARG A 426 -7.17 21.94 6.98
N SER A 427 -8.12 21.53 7.82
CA SER A 427 -8.44 22.18 9.09
C SER A 427 -7.94 21.42 10.33
N GLY A 428 -7.11 20.38 10.17
CA GLY A 428 -6.58 19.57 11.27
C GLY A 428 -5.25 20.10 11.82
N ALA A 429 -4.82 19.59 12.99
CA ALA A 429 -3.54 19.97 13.61
C ALA A 429 -2.32 19.66 12.71
N LEU A 430 -2.48 18.66 11.84
CA LEU A 430 -1.45 18.20 10.91
C LEU A 430 -1.39 18.99 9.59
N ALA A 431 -2.29 19.95 9.38
CA ALA A 431 -2.38 20.72 8.13
C ALA A 431 -1.07 21.45 7.77
N HIS A 432 -0.21 21.73 8.76
CA HIS A 432 1.10 22.36 8.57
C HIS A 432 2.06 21.53 7.68
N LYS A 433 1.80 20.24 7.48
CA LYS A 433 2.59 19.35 6.60
C LYS A 433 2.28 19.55 5.12
N ASN A 434 1.06 20.00 4.79
CA ASN A 434 0.55 20.04 3.41
C ASN A 434 1.40 20.86 2.42
N PRO A 435 1.97 22.03 2.78
CA PRO A 435 2.88 22.73 1.88
C PRO A 435 4.11 21.91 1.49
N PHE A 436 4.66 21.12 2.41
CA PHE A 436 5.83 20.27 2.16
C PHE A 436 5.47 19.03 1.33
N VAL A 437 4.27 18.49 1.52
CA VAL A 437 3.71 17.48 0.62
C VAL A 437 3.55 18.04 -0.80
N GLN A 438 3.08 19.28 -0.94
CA GLN A 438 2.97 19.93 -2.25
C GLN A 438 4.33 20.04 -2.94
N HIS A 439 5.42 20.33 -2.22
CA HIS A 439 6.75 20.36 -2.83
C HIS A 439 7.18 19.01 -3.43
N ILE A 440 6.82 17.90 -2.78
CA ILE A 440 7.05 16.53 -3.29
C ILE A 440 6.24 16.30 -4.56
N VAL A 441 4.95 16.66 -4.54
CA VAL A 441 4.05 16.52 -5.70
C VAL A 441 4.54 17.36 -6.88
N ASP A 442 4.92 18.61 -6.64
CA ASP A 442 5.46 19.50 -7.67
C ASP A 442 6.78 18.98 -8.25
N ALA A 443 7.64 18.38 -7.41
CA ALA A 443 8.87 17.76 -7.87
C ALA A 443 8.59 16.57 -8.79
N PHE A 444 7.61 15.73 -8.42
CA PHE A 444 7.23 14.57 -9.22
C PHE A 444 6.60 14.99 -10.55
N GLU A 445 5.78 16.05 -10.53
CA GLU A 445 5.24 16.68 -11.74
C GLU A 445 6.35 17.23 -12.65
N ARG A 446 7.36 17.91 -12.10
CA ARG A 446 8.52 18.38 -12.88
C ARG A 446 9.30 17.22 -13.49
N LEU A 447 9.53 16.14 -12.74
CA LEU A 447 10.17 14.93 -13.24
C LEU A 447 9.40 14.36 -14.45
N MET A 448 8.09 14.16 -14.30
CA MET A 448 7.27 13.63 -15.38
C MET A 448 7.32 14.52 -16.63
N LYS A 449 7.18 15.85 -16.47
CA LYS A 449 7.30 16.80 -17.60
C LYS A 449 8.63 16.66 -18.34
N ARG A 450 9.75 16.55 -17.62
CA ARG A 450 11.08 16.36 -18.24
C ARG A 450 11.15 15.05 -19.03
N ARG A 451 10.59 13.98 -18.47
CA ARG A 451 10.65 12.63 -19.07
C ARG A 451 9.78 12.50 -20.31
N THR A 452 8.65 13.18 -20.39
CA THR A 452 7.76 13.12 -21.57
C THR A 452 8.11 14.13 -22.66
N ALA A 453 8.95 15.12 -22.37
CA ALA A 453 9.41 16.10 -23.36
C ALA A 453 10.66 15.65 -24.13
N ALA A 454 11.38 14.66 -23.60
CA ALA A 454 12.53 14.00 -24.20
C ALA A 454 12.07 12.76 -24.98
#